data_AF-A0AAE2JK68-F1
#
_entry.id   AF-A0AAE2JK68-F1
#
_cell.length_a   1.000
_cell.length_b   1.000
_cell.length_c   1.000
_cell.angle_alpha   90.00
_cell.angle_beta   90.00
_cell.angle_gamma   90.00
#
_symmetry.space_group_name_H-M   'P 1'
#
loop_
_entity.id
_entity.type
_entity.pdbx_description
1 polymer ?
#
loop_
_entity_poly.entity_id
_entity_poly.type
_entity_poly.pdbx_seq_one_letter_code
_entity_poly.pdbx_strand_id
1 'polypeptide(L)' 'MGTLQLILFTVFAVLTTIGYKKNNRNLMLLGAVAISFAFVGLEFLLGIDQGLSGIN' A
#
# COMPACT_ATOMS: atom_id res chain seq x y z
N MET A 1 4.14 -6.29 -14.09
CA MET A 1 3.99 -5.70 -12.74
C MET A 1 5.37 -5.56 -12.14
N GLY A 2 5.69 -4.41 -11.55
CA GLY A 2 6.98 -4.24 -10.86
C GLY A 2 7.07 -5.15 -9.63
N THR A 3 8.28 -5.58 -9.27
CA THR A 3 8.51 -6.50 -8.13
C THR A 3 7.89 -5.99 -6.82
N LEU A 4 7.98 -4.68 -6.58
CA LEU A 4 7.44 -4.02 -5.38
C LEU A 4 5.90 -4.07 -5.34
N GLN A 5 5.25 -3.84 -6.48
CA GLN A 5 3.80 -3.94 -6.64
C GLN A 5 3.31 -5.38 -6.41
N LEU A 6 4.04 -6.38 -6.92
CA LEU A 6 3.72 -7.79 -6.72
C LEU A 6 3.81 -8.19 -5.24
N ILE A 7 4.85 -7.72 -4.53
CA ILE A 7 5.03 -7.96 -3.10
C ILE A 7 3.87 -7.34 -2.31
N LEU A 8 3.55 -6.05 -2.54
CA LEU A 8 2.47 -5.36 -1.85
C LEU A 8 1.09 -5.97 -2.14
N PHE A 9 0.87 -6.41 -3.38
CA PHE A 9 -0.34 -7.14 -3.75
C PHE A 9 -0.46 -8.48 -2.99
N THR A 10 0.64 -9.21 -2.86
CA THR A 10 0.67 -10.47 -2.09
C THR A 10 0.39 -10.21 -0.61
N VAL A 11 1.01 -9.17 -0.04
CA VAL A 11 0.76 -8.73 1.35
C VAL A 11 -0.70 -8.35 1.55
N PHE A 12 -1.31 -7.61 0.62
CA PHE A 12 -2.74 -7.29 0.64
C PHE A 12 -3.61 -8.56 0.65
N ALA A 13 -3.34 -9.51 -0.24
CA ALA A 13 -4.10 -10.75 -0.33
C ALA A 13 -4.04 -11.54 0.99
N VAL A 14 -2.85 -11.68 1.57
CA VAL A 14 -2.65 -12.40 2.84
C VAL A 14 -3.32 -11.67 4.01
N LEU A 15 -3.07 -10.37 4.18
CA LEU A 15 -3.62 -9.57 5.29
C LEU A 15 -5.15 -9.51 5.24
N THR A 16 -5.72 -9.33 4.06
CA THR A 16 -7.17 -9.26 3.86
C THR A 16 -7.82 -10.61 4.14
N THR A 17 -7.23 -11.72 3.65
CA THR A 17 -7.72 -13.07 3.93
C THR A 17 -7.70 -13.39 5.43
N ILE A 18 -6.58 -13.10 6.10
CA ILE A 18 -6.45 -13.31 7.55
C ILE A 18 -7.40 -12.37 8.31
N GLY A 19 -7.51 -11.11 7.87
CA GLY A 19 -8.37 -10.10 8.45
C GLY A 19 -9.84 -10.52 8.42
N TYR A 20 -10.33 -10.99 7.27
CA TYR A 20 -11.68 -11.55 7.14
C TYR A 20 -11.87 -12.79 8.03
N LYS A 21 -10.93 -13.75 8.00
CA LYS A 21 -11.03 -14.97 8.81
C LYS A 21 -11.10 -14.69 10.32
N LYS A 22 -10.33 -13.69 10.79
CA LYS A 22 -10.28 -13.30 12.21
C LYS A 22 -11.28 -12.19 12.58
N ASN A 23 -12.06 -11.69 11.62
CA ASN A 23 -12.89 -10.48 11.75
C ASN A 23 -12.12 -9.29 12.38
N ASN A 24 -10.84 -9.16 12.05
CA ASN A 24 -9.99 -8.11 12.59
C ASN A 24 -9.93 -6.93 11.62
N ARG A 25 -10.70 -5.89 11.93
CA ARG A 25 -10.81 -4.67 11.12
C ARG A 25 -9.46 -3.97 10.91
N ASN A 26 -8.57 -4.02 11.89
CA ASN A 26 -7.24 -3.39 11.78
C ASN A 26 -6.38 -4.10 10.72
N LEU A 27 -6.47 -5.44 10.63
CA LEU A 27 -5.78 -6.21 9.58
C LEU A 27 -6.36 -5.96 8.19
N MET A 28 -7.69 -5.79 8.11
CA MET A 28 -8.36 -5.44 6.85
C MET A 28 -7.99 -4.03 6.39
N LEU A 29 -7.95 -3.07 7.31
CA LEU A 29 -7.47 -1.70 7.06
C LEU A 29 -6.02 -1.69 6.61
N LEU A 30 -5.15 -2.47 7.27
CA LEU A 30 -3.74 -2.59 6.88
C LEU A 30 -3.60 -3.15 5.46
N GLY A 31 -4.42 -4.13 5.09
CA GLY A 31 -4.51 -4.62 3.70
C GLY A 31 -4.90 -3.50 2.72
N ALA A 32 -5.95 -2.73 3.04
CA ALA A 32 -6.40 -1.62 2.20
C ALA A 32 -5.32 -0.53 2.01
N VAL A 33 -4.52 -0.27 3.03
CA VAL A 33 -3.36 0.62 2.91
C VAL A 33 -2.32 0.00 1.97
N ALA A 34 -1.95 -1.28 2.17
CA ALA A 34 -0.95 -1.95 1.34
C ALA A 34 -1.30 -1.95 -0.16
N ILE A 35 -2.56 -2.19 -0.52
CA ILE A 35 -2.99 -2.16 -1.93
C ILE A 35 -2.98 -0.75 -2.53
N SER A 36 -3.32 0.28 -1.73
CA SER A 36 -3.26 1.68 -2.18
C SER A 36 -1.81 2.08 -2.50
N PHE A 37 -0.85 1.63 -1.67
CA PHE A 37 0.58 1.84 -1.93
C PHE A 37 1.11 1.05 -3.12
N ALA A 38 0.55 -0.15 -3.39
CA ALA A 38 0.96 -0.97 -4.52
C ALA A 38 0.71 -0.31 -5.87
N PHE A 39 -0.36 0.51 -5.99
CA PHE A 39 -0.79 1.09 -7.26
C PHE A 39 -0.54 2.60 -7.36
N VAL A 40 -0.63 3.35 -6.26
CA VAL A 40 -0.59 4.83 -6.30
C VAL A 40 0.41 5.42 -5.31
N GLY A 41 0.68 4.76 -4.19
CA GLY A 41 1.41 5.39 -3.09
C GLY A 41 2.87 5.74 -3.40
N LEU A 42 3.58 5.00 -4.25
CA LEU A 42 4.97 5.33 -4.58
C LEU A 42 5.09 6.58 -5.45
N GLU A 43 4.26 6.68 -6.49
CA GLU A 43 4.23 7.88 -7.34
C GLU A 43 3.75 9.11 -6.56
N PHE A 44 2.78 8.92 -5.67
CA PHE A 44 2.33 9.97 -4.76
C PHE A 44 3.47 10.48 -3.85
N LEU A 45 4.26 9.58 -3.24
CA LEU A 45 5.41 9.94 -2.41
C LEU A 45 6.49 10.68 -3.19
N LEU A 46 6.80 10.22 -4.41
CA LEU A 46 7.76 10.89 -5.29
C LEU A 46 7.29 12.29 -5.69
N GLY A 47 6.00 12.45 -5.99
CA GLY A 47 5.41 13.76 -6.28
C GLY A 47 5.48 14.73 -5.10
N ILE A 48 5.27 14.22 -3.87
CA ILE A 48 5.43 15.01 -2.63
C ILE A 48 6.89 15.45 -2.46
N ASP A 49 7.84 14.52 -2.62
CA ASP A 49 9.27 14.80 -2.48
C ASP A 49 9.77 15.83 -3.50
N GLN A 50 9.35 15.71 -4.76
CA GLN A 50 9.64 16.70 -5.81
C GLN A 50 9.02 18.06 -5.49
N GLY A 51 7.77 18.08 -5.03
CA GLY A 51 7.09 19.32 -4.64
C GLY A 51 7.80 20.03 -3.49
N LEU A 52 8.24 19.30 -2.46
CA LEU A 52 8.99 19.87 -1.33
C LEU A 52 10.40 20.31 -1.73
N SER A 53 11.11 19.49 -2.51
CA SER A 53 12.49 19.77 -2.93
C SER A 53 12.58 20.93 -3.92
N GLY A 54 11.55 21.19 -4.72
CA GLY A 54 11.49 22.31 -5.66
C GLY A 54 11.08 23.65 -5.03
N ILE A 55 10.74 23.68 -3.73
CA ILE A 55 10.39 24.92 -3.00
C ILE A 55 11.62 25.59 -2.36
N ASN A 56 12.79 24.91 -2.33
CA ASN A 56 14.08 25.47 -1.93
C ASN A 56 14.91 25.89 -3.14
#